data_AF-A0A8E0RZK5-F1
#
_entry.id   AF-A0A8E0RZK5-F1
#
_cell.length_a   1.000
_cell.length_b   1.000
_cell.length_c   1.000
_cell.angle_alpha   90.00
_cell.angle_beta   90.00
_cell.angle_gamma   90.00
#
_symmetry.space_group_name_H-M   'P 1'
#
loop_
_entity.id
_entity.type
_entity.pdbx_description
1 polymer ?
#
loop_
_entity_poly.entity_id
_entity_poly.type
_entity_poly.pdbx_seq_one_letter_code
_entity_poly.pdbx_strand_id
1 'polypeptide(L)'
;MKELVTTAAWYQRGQPADWIRVVIHWMPQSSADTTTIDPGLLDALSDLNVCFLPYSRPWFDTSQSVPFQPEFSKDAVNPASTLSIQKHMIDLGAFHCAISEVWTNPVDLESRCNSVSLLEIALRDALPPKRRSDHTEDFGLNKQLPILAVLDAVLHLSIKPPFSKEILNSLDGFSRVNLDVSAMIALVSELSQFLPDPNDALSGDPNRVLGALKSRRRRDDLLKQPRFTCNTLGWLLESEAERAALAAIYRHIRGCVVLVCLTAALSFLRILVTVAGEHEWFRGLYLLSQVVIVPDLVLADSPSAMTNKETSKSAQPNRRKTQLIMDVGNAFGALTITANEAFLRSLRNKGLKHVALLVPARALTETAARDDE
;
A
#
# COMPACT_ATOMS: atom_id res chain seq x y z
N MET A 1 -34.93 -9.90 -1.60
CA MET A 1 -35.46 -8.60 -2.07
C MET A 1 -35.26 -7.50 -1.03
N LYS A 2 -36.02 -7.48 0.08
CA LYS A 2 -35.90 -6.44 1.13
C LYS A 2 -34.48 -6.30 1.70
N GLU A 3 -33.78 -7.40 1.90
CA GLU A 3 -32.41 -7.39 2.41
C GLU A 3 -31.42 -6.74 1.43
N LEU A 4 -31.51 -7.03 0.13
CA LEU A 4 -30.68 -6.41 -0.90
C LEU A 4 -30.90 -4.90 -0.99
N VAL A 5 -32.16 -4.46 -0.99
CA VAL A 5 -32.52 -3.03 -1.01
C VAL A 5 -32.05 -2.32 0.27
N THR A 6 -32.21 -2.97 1.43
CA THR A 6 -31.77 -2.40 2.72
C THR A 6 -30.25 -2.26 2.77
N THR A 7 -29.52 -3.27 2.31
CA THR A 7 -28.07 -3.26 2.21
C THR A 7 -27.59 -2.21 1.22
N ALA A 8 -28.18 -2.12 0.04
CA ALA A 8 -27.85 -1.10 -0.96
C ALA A 8 -28.14 0.32 -0.45
N ALA A 9 -29.28 0.53 0.19
CA ALA A 9 -29.64 1.79 0.84
C ALA A 9 -28.66 2.17 1.96
N TRP A 10 -28.15 1.19 2.71
CA TRP A 10 -27.15 1.44 3.76
C TRP A 10 -25.82 1.92 3.17
N TYR A 11 -25.38 1.33 2.05
CA TYR A 11 -24.17 1.76 1.34
C TYR A 11 -24.34 3.13 0.65
N GLN A 12 -25.55 3.45 0.17
CA GLN A 12 -25.84 4.71 -0.50
C GLN A 12 -26.13 5.87 0.47
N ARG A 13 -26.52 5.59 1.72
CA ARG A 13 -26.91 6.61 2.70
C ARG A 13 -25.74 7.57 3.01
N GLY A 14 -25.95 8.85 2.73
CA GLY A 14 -24.98 9.92 2.99
C GLY A 14 -23.95 10.14 1.87
N GLN A 15 -24.12 9.51 0.70
CA GLN A 15 -23.29 9.75 -0.49
C GLN A 15 -23.91 10.85 -1.38
N PRO A 16 -23.12 11.80 -1.92
CA PRO A 16 -23.55 12.65 -3.03
C PRO A 16 -23.83 11.83 -4.29
N ALA A 17 -24.76 12.28 -5.14
CA ALA A 17 -25.28 11.53 -6.30
C ALA A 17 -24.22 11.09 -7.33
N ASP A 18 -23.03 11.72 -7.33
CA ASP A 18 -22.03 11.57 -8.40
C ASP A 18 -20.70 10.92 -7.96
N TRP A 19 -20.62 10.39 -6.72
CA TRP A 19 -19.32 10.00 -6.14
C TRP A 19 -19.09 8.49 -6.01
N ILE A 20 -20.06 7.74 -5.52
CA ILE A 20 -20.00 6.27 -5.43
C ILE A 20 -21.37 5.72 -5.82
N ARG A 21 -21.40 4.91 -6.89
CA ARG A 21 -22.58 4.14 -7.28
C ARG A 21 -22.41 2.72 -6.79
N VAL A 22 -23.33 2.25 -5.96
CA VAL A 22 -23.45 0.81 -5.69
C VAL A 22 -23.90 0.16 -7.00
N VAL A 23 -23.20 -0.91 -7.38
CA VAL A 23 -23.53 -1.70 -8.57
C VAL A 23 -23.86 -3.11 -8.12
N ILE A 24 -24.98 -3.63 -8.61
CA ILE A 24 -25.41 -5.01 -8.34
C ILE A 24 -25.25 -5.80 -9.63
N HIS A 25 -24.30 -6.73 -9.63
CA HIS A 25 -24.16 -7.73 -10.70
C HIS A 25 -25.10 -8.89 -10.44
N TRP A 26 -25.95 -9.19 -11.41
CA TRP A 26 -26.84 -10.33 -11.37
C TRP A 26 -26.30 -11.48 -12.21
N MET A 27 -25.92 -12.58 -11.56
CA MET A 27 -25.42 -13.79 -12.18
C MET A 27 -26.33 -14.98 -11.83
N PRO A 28 -27.32 -15.32 -12.67
CA PRO A 28 -28.17 -16.47 -12.41
C PRO A 28 -27.41 -17.77 -12.62
N GLN A 29 -27.67 -18.79 -11.79
CA GLN A 29 -27.03 -20.12 -11.88
C GLN A 29 -27.52 -20.98 -13.06
N SER A 30 -28.53 -20.51 -13.80
CA SER A 30 -29.01 -21.12 -15.04
C SER A 30 -29.36 -20.01 -16.04
N SER A 31 -29.55 -20.35 -17.32
CA SER A 31 -29.84 -19.43 -18.44
C SER A 31 -31.22 -18.74 -18.35
N ALA A 32 -31.64 -18.36 -17.14
CA ALA A 32 -32.85 -17.60 -16.90
C ALA A 32 -32.66 -16.18 -17.44
N ASP A 33 -33.52 -15.82 -18.38
CA ASP A 33 -33.54 -14.51 -19.00
C ASP A 33 -33.93 -13.42 -17.99
N THR A 34 -33.46 -12.20 -18.21
CA THR A 34 -33.70 -11.03 -17.32
C THR A 34 -35.18 -10.71 -17.06
N THR A 35 -36.10 -11.29 -17.81
CA THR A 35 -37.56 -11.18 -17.65
C THR A 35 -38.10 -11.81 -16.36
N THR A 36 -37.30 -12.55 -15.60
CA THR A 36 -37.70 -13.14 -14.30
C THR A 36 -37.42 -12.26 -13.08
N ILE A 37 -36.80 -11.09 -13.26
CA ILE A 37 -36.50 -10.16 -12.15
C ILE A 37 -37.74 -9.31 -11.87
N ASP A 38 -38.13 -9.24 -10.59
CA ASP A 38 -39.28 -8.43 -10.17
C ASP A 38 -39.08 -6.95 -10.55
N PRO A 39 -39.98 -6.35 -11.35
CA PRO A 39 -39.94 -4.94 -11.69
C PRO A 39 -39.86 -4.03 -10.45
N GLY A 40 -40.56 -4.38 -9.37
CA GLY A 40 -40.56 -3.59 -8.14
C GLY A 40 -39.20 -3.53 -7.44
N LEU A 41 -38.34 -4.54 -7.66
CA LEU A 41 -36.95 -4.51 -7.16
C LEU A 41 -36.09 -3.57 -8.00
N LEU A 42 -36.25 -3.59 -9.33
CA LEU A 42 -35.50 -2.71 -10.22
C LEU A 42 -35.86 -1.25 -9.97
N ASP A 43 -37.14 -0.95 -9.78
CA ASP A 43 -37.64 0.37 -9.42
C ASP A 43 -37.04 0.84 -8.08
N ALA A 44 -37.09 -0.01 -7.04
CA ALA A 44 -36.53 0.32 -5.72
C ALA A 44 -35.01 0.53 -5.73
N LEU A 45 -34.27 -0.16 -6.60
CA LEU A 45 -32.82 0.04 -6.76
C LEU A 45 -32.52 1.30 -7.59
N SER A 46 -33.32 1.58 -8.62
CA SER A 46 -33.22 2.80 -9.42
C SER A 46 -33.47 4.05 -8.57
N ASP A 47 -34.47 4.02 -7.69
CA ASP A 47 -34.77 5.11 -6.74
C ASP A 47 -33.60 5.40 -5.78
N LEU A 48 -32.77 4.38 -5.53
CA LEU A 48 -31.54 4.50 -4.73
C LEU A 48 -30.30 4.87 -5.57
N ASN A 49 -30.45 5.14 -6.86
CA ASN A 49 -29.34 5.38 -7.80
C ASN A 49 -28.33 4.21 -7.84
N VAL A 50 -28.82 2.98 -7.64
CA VAL A 50 -28.03 1.75 -7.65
C VAL A 50 -28.11 1.14 -9.05
N CYS A 51 -26.97 0.94 -9.70
CA CYS A 51 -26.94 0.38 -11.05
C CYS A 51 -27.08 -1.14 -11.00
N PHE A 52 -28.04 -1.69 -11.74
CA PHE A 52 -28.23 -3.12 -11.88
C PHE A 52 -27.63 -3.60 -13.20
N LEU A 53 -26.64 -4.50 -13.15
CA LEU A 53 -25.98 -5.07 -14.31
C LEU A 53 -26.44 -6.52 -14.53
N PRO A 54 -27.24 -6.79 -15.58
CA PRO A 54 -27.66 -8.15 -15.89
C PRO A 54 -26.50 -8.97 -16.47
N TYR A 55 -26.56 -10.29 -16.35
CA TYR A 55 -25.57 -11.20 -16.93
C TYR A 55 -25.32 -10.99 -18.43
N SER A 56 -26.35 -10.60 -19.20
CA SER A 56 -26.23 -10.31 -20.64
C SER A 56 -25.42 -9.06 -20.95
N ARG A 57 -25.24 -8.16 -19.97
CA ARG A 57 -24.43 -6.94 -20.06
C ARG A 57 -23.73 -6.69 -18.72
N PRO A 58 -22.70 -7.48 -18.40
CA PRO A 58 -22.07 -7.46 -17.08
C PRO A 58 -21.11 -6.27 -16.92
N TRP A 59 -21.05 -5.35 -17.88
CA TRP A 59 -20.10 -4.24 -17.88
C TRP A 59 -20.83 -2.91 -17.87
N PHE A 60 -20.31 -1.98 -17.09
CA PHE A 60 -20.78 -0.60 -17.04
C PHE A 60 -20.37 0.10 -18.35
N ASP A 61 -21.35 0.57 -19.13
CA ASP A 61 -21.08 1.29 -20.37
C ASP A 61 -20.47 2.66 -20.04
N THR A 62 -19.15 2.77 -20.22
CA THR A 62 -18.34 3.95 -19.94
C THR A 62 -18.70 5.15 -20.84
N SER A 63 -19.54 4.96 -21.86
CA SER A 63 -20.01 6.05 -22.73
C SER A 63 -21.07 6.94 -22.08
N GLN A 64 -21.70 6.52 -20.98
CA GLN A 64 -22.63 7.34 -20.21
C GLN A 64 -22.09 7.61 -18.81
N SER A 65 -21.73 8.87 -18.57
CA SER A 65 -21.12 9.40 -17.34
C SER A 65 -19.69 8.91 -17.06
N VAL A 66 -18.75 9.52 -17.78
CA VAL A 66 -17.43 9.81 -17.21
C VAL A 66 -17.69 10.50 -15.86
N PRO A 67 -17.23 9.96 -14.71
CA PRO A 67 -17.23 10.77 -13.50
C PRO A 67 -16.41 12.00 -13.83
N PHE A 68 -16.92 13.20 -13.50
CA PHE A 68 -16.11 14.41 -13.52
C PHE A 68 -14.77 14.04 -12.89
N GLN A 69 -13.72 13.96 -13.71
CA GLN A 69 -12.40 14.13 -13.16
C GLN A 69 -12.51 15.48 -12.47
N PRO A 70 -12.27 15.59 -11.15
CA PRO A 70 -12.13 16.90 -10.58
C PRO A 70 -11.06 17.56 -11.44
N GLU A 71 -11.46 18.56 -12.22
CA GLU A 71 -10.50 19.45 -12.84
C GLU A 71 -9.67 19.93 -11.66
N PHE A 72 -8.44 19.44 -11.61
CA PHE A 72 -7.46 19.97 -10.69
C PHE A 72 -7.28 21.41 -11.13
N SER A 73 -8.07 22.31 -10.54
CA SER A 73 -7.71 23.71 -10.48
C SER A 73 -6.30 23.71 -9.92
N LYS A 74 -5.36 24.15 -10.76
CA LYS A 74 -3.96 24.37 -10.38
C LYS A 74 -3.83 25.35 -9.20
N ASP A 75 -4.94 25.92 -8.73
CA ASP A 75 -5.01 26.99 -7.75
C ASP A 75 -5.43 26.53 -6.33
N ALA A 76 -5.68 25.24 -6.09
CA ALA A 76 -6.17 24.75 -4.78
C ALA A 76 -5.11 24.15 -3.84
N VAL A 77 -3.82 24.12 -4.22
CA VAL A 77 -2.72 23.84 -3.29
C VAL A 77 -1.80 25.05 -3.34
N ASN A 78 -1.84 25.90 -2.32
CA ASN A 78 -0.81 26.91 -2.13
C ASN A 78 0.56 26.20 -2.11
N PRO A 79 1.46 26.41 -3.08
CA PRO A 79 2.78 25.77 -3.11
C PRO A 79 3.73 26.31 -2.03
N ALA A 80 3.28 27.24 -1.19
CA ALA A 80 4.08 27.95 -0.20
C ALA A 80 4.33 27.17 1.11
N SER A 81 3.70 26.01 1.35
CA SER A 81 3.80 25.27 2.62
C SER A 81 4.38 23.85 2.52
N THR A 82 4.78 23.41 1.33
CA THR A 82 5.33 22.06 1.16
C THR A 82 6.78 22.00 1.62
N LEU A 83 7.10 21.06 2.52
CA LEU A 83 8.47 20.90 3.00
C LEU A 83 9.42 20.44 1.90
N SER A 84 10.64 20.95 1.94
CA SER A 84 11.71 20.54 1.03
C SER A 84 12.24 19.16 1.42
N ILE A 85 12.21 18.20 0.50
CA ILE A 85 12.82 16.87 0.63
C ILE A 85 14.33 17.03 0.80
N GLN A 86 14.97 17.88 -0.02
CA GLN A 86 16.42 18.08 0.03
C GLN A 86 16.91 18.52 1.43
N LYS A 87 16.13 19.37 2.11
CA LYS A 87 16.47 19.88 3.45
C LYS A 87 16.21 18.88 4.57
N HIS A 88 15.28 17.94 4.37
CA HIS A 88 14.80 17.07 5.45
C HIS A 88 15.12 15.60 5.25
N MET A 89 15.57 15.16 4.07
CA MET A 89 15.95 13.76 3.88
C MET A 89 17.08 13.37 4.84
N ILE A 90 16.97 12.17 5.38
CA ILE A 90 17.98 11.56 6.23
C ILE A 90 19.17 11.14 5.36
N ASP A 91 20.39 11.28 5.88
CA ASP A 91 21.57 10.74 5.21
C ASP A 91 21.61 9.21 5.35
N LEU A 92 21.27 8.53 4.27
CA LEU A 92 21.19 7.06 4.25
C LEU A 92 22.55 6.38 4.12
N GLY A 93 23.69 7.09 4.12
CA GLY A 93 25.01 6.47 3.98
C GLY A 93 25.27 5.37 5.01
N ALA A 94 25.14 5.69 6.31
CA ALA A 94 25.31 4.72 7.39
C ALA A 94 24.25 3.59 7.33
N PHE A 95 23.03 3.92 6.91
CA PHE A 95 21.95 2.95 6.76
C PHE A 95 22.20 1.98 5.61
N HIS A 96 22.72 2.44 4.48
CA HIS A 96 23.10 1.60 3.35
C HIS A 96 24.28 0.69 3.69
N CYS A 97 25.27 1.18 4.43
CA CYS A 97 26.33 0.33 4.98
C CYS A 97 25.76 -0.77 5.88
N ALA A 98 24.85 -0.41 6.80
CA ALA A 98 24.18 -1.39 7.65
C ALA A 98 23.34 -2.40 6.84
N ILE A 99 22.62 -1.96 5.80
CA ILE A 99 21.92 -2.87 4.87
C ILE A 99 22.89 -3.83 4.21
N SER A 100 24.02 -3.34 3.72
CA SER A 100 25.06 -4.16 3.06
C SER A 100 25.60 -5.23 4.00
N GLU A 101 25.86 -4.88 5.25
CA GLU A 101 26.32 -5.80 6.30
C GLU A 101 25.29 -6.90 6.57
N VAL A 102 24.01 -6.54 6.74
CA VAL A 102 22.96 -7.52 7.06
C VAL A 102 22.50 -8.33 5.85
N TRP A 103 22.81 -7.89 4.62
CA TRP A 103 22.37 -8.54 3.40
C TRP A 103 22.88 -9.97 3.26
N THR A 104 24.07 -10.24 3.81
CA THR A 104 24.69 -11.58 3.78
C THR A 104 24.45 -12.38 5.05
N ASN A 105 23.77 -11.82 6.05
CA ASN A 105 23.55 -12.50 7.32
C ASN A 105 22.63 -13.71 7.16
N PRO A 106 22.79 -14.74 8.01
CA PRO A 106 21.82 -15.81 8.12
C PRO A 106 20.41 -15.27 8.37
N VAL A 107 19.42 -15.97 7.85
CA VAL A 107 18.02 -15.54 7.86
C VAL A 107 17.21 -16.15 9.01
N ASP A 108 17.88 -16.73 10.00
CA ASP A 108 17.25 -17.17 11.25
C ASP A 108 16.76 -15.98 12.09
N LEU A 109 15.88 -16.25 13.07
CA LEU A 109 15.22 -15.21 13.84
C LEU A 109 16.21 -14.37 14.67
N GLU A 110 17.23 -14.99 15.26
CA GLU A 110 18.21 -14.29 16.10
C GLU A 110 19.06 -13.33 15.25
N SER A 111 19.56 -13.83 14.12
CA SER A 111 20.30 -13.01 13.14
C SER A 111 19.46 -11.86 12.59
N ARG A 112 18.16 -12.06 12.34
CA ARG A 112 17.26 -10.97 11.92
C ARG A 112 16.99 -9.96 13.03
N CYS A 113 16.85 -10.38 14.28
CA CYS A 113 16.71 -9.47 15.42
C CYS A 113 17.95 -8.58 15.58
N ASN A 114 19.14 -9.15 15.44
CA ASN A 114 20.40 -8.41 15.46
C ASN A 114 20.48 -7.43 14.27
N SER A 115 20.11 -7.90 13.08
CA SER A 115 20.06 -7.09 11.87
C SER A 115 19.10 -5.89 12.00
N VAL A 116 17.88 -6.11 12.51
CA VAL A 116 16.93 -5.01 12.77
C VAL A 116 17.49 -4.03 13.79
N SER A 117 18.15 -4.51 14.85
CA SER A 117 18.73 -3.62 15.87
C SER A 117 19.81 -2.71 15.27
N LEU A 118 20.69 -3.26 14.43
CA LEU A 118 21.70 -2.48 13.69
C LEU A 118 21.05 -1.44 12.77
N LEU A 119 20.02 -1.84 12.01
CA LEU A 119 19.30 -0.96 11.10
C LEU A 119 18.53 0.15 11.83
N GLU A 120 17.89 -0.16 12.97
CA GLU A 120 17.21 0.86 13.80
C GLU A 120 18.21 1.91 14.34
N ILE A 121 19.39 1.46 14.78
CA ILE A 121 20.46 2.36 15.24
C ILE A 121 20.92 3.25 14.08
N ALA A 122 21.24 2.67 12.92
CA ALA A 122 21.68 3.41 11.75
C ALA A 122 20.66 4.46 11.28
N LEU A 123 19.36 4.13 11.31
CA LEU A 123 18.28 5.09 10.98
C LEU A 123 18.17 6.23 12.00
N ARG A 124 18.37 5.94 13.30
CA ARG A 124 18.31 6.96 14.34
C ARG A 124 19.54 7.86 14.35
N ASP A 125 20.71 7.30 14.13
CA ASP A 125 21.98 8.05 14.13
C ASP A 125 22.11 8.98 12.92
N ALA A 126 21.32 8.74 11.88
CA ALA A 126 21.23 9.58 10.69
C ALA A 126 20.35 10.85 10.87
N LEU A 127 19.71 11.05 12.04
CA LEU A 127 18.79 12.16 12.32
C LEU A 127 19.41 13.56 12.55
N PRO A 128 20.73 13.75 12.65
CA PRO A 128 21.34 15.03 12.32
C PRO A 128 21.95 14.99 10.91
N PRO A 129 21.66 15.94 10.00
CA PRO A 129 22.30 16.01 8.70
C PRO A 129 23.80 16.30 8.88
N LYS A 130 24.62 15.24 8.90
CA LYS A 130 26.08 15.37 8.82
C LYS A 130 26.48 15.65 7.37
N ARG A 131 27.64 16.30 7.17
CA ARG A 131 28.22 16.49 5.84
C ARG A 131 28.45 15.13 5.21
N ARG A 132 27.81 14.91 4.07
CA ARG A 132 27.80 13.66 3.29
C ARG A 132 29.20 13.20 2.92
N SER A 133 29.41 11.88 2.99
CA SER A 133 30.45 11.20 2.24
C SER A 133 29.88 10.65 0.93
N ASP A 134 30.62 10.84 -0.17
CA ASP A 134 30.28 10.27 -1.47
C ASP A 134 30.52 8.75 -1.41
N HIS A 135 29.48 7.98 -1.09
CA HIS A 135 29.51 6.53 -1.19
C HIS A 135 28.39 6.07 -2.13
N THR A 136 28.75 5.85 -3.39
CA THR A 136 28.01 5.00 -4.31
C THR A 136 28.55 3.58 -4.14
N GLU A 137 27.98 2.80 -3.24
CA GLU A 137 28.20 1.36 -3.25
C GLU A 137 27.09 0.69 -4.05
N ASP A 138 27.51 -0.05 -5.07
CA ASP A 138 26.67 -0.96 -5.82
C ASP A 138 26.41 -2.17 -4.90
N PHE A 139 25.22 -2.21 -4.28
CA PHE A 139 24.79 -3.36 -3.52
C PHE A 139 24.98 -4.59 -4.40
N GLY A 140 25.70 -5.63 -3.95
CA GLY A 140 25.96 -6.84 -4.71
C GLY A 140 24.70 -7.67 -5.03
N LEU A 141 23.75 -7.09 -5.76
CA LEU A 141 22.39 -7.54 -6.06
C LEU A 141 22.36 -8.78 -6.95
N ASN A 142 23.51 -9.13 -7.56
CA ASN A 142 23.63 -10.20 -8.55
C ASN A 142 23.18 -11.58 -8.04
N LYS A 143 23.25 -11.87 -6.73
CA LYS A 143 22.83 -13.18 -6.18
C LYS A 143 21.32 -13.30 -5.90
N GLN A 144 20.63 -12.17 -5.72
CA GLN A 144 19.21 -12.11 -5.32
C GLN A 144 18.29 -11.60 -6.45
N LEU A 145 18.85 -11.37 -7.65
CA LEU A 145 18.18 -10.76 -8.80
C LEU A 145 16.81 -11.39 -9.14
N PRO A 146 16.63 -12.74 -9.13
CA PRO A 146 15.32 -13.33 -9.43
C PRO A 146 14.25 -13.03 -8.37
N ILE A 147 14.65 -12.82 -7.12
CA ILE A 147 13.76 -12.56 -5.99
C ILE A 147 13.29 -11.11 -5.98
N LEU A 148 14.14 -10.21 -6.47
CA LEU A 148 13.88 -8.78 -6.50
C LEU A 148 13.29 -8.30 -7.82
N ALA A 149 13.42 -9.07 -8.91
CA ALA A 149 13.12 -8.62 -10.28
C ALA A 149 11.76 -7.92 -10.44
N VAL A 150 10.69 -8.45 -9.82
CA VAL A 150 9.35 -7.87 -9.94
C VAL A 150 9.24 -6.55 -9.17
N LEU A 151 9.68 -6.52 -7.92
CA LEU A 151 9.72 -5.31 -7.10
C LEU A 151 10.66 -4.26 -7.70
N ASP A 152 11.83 -4.67 -8.19
CA ASP A 152 12.79 -3.79 -8.86
C ASP A 152 12.18 -3.20 -10.13
N ALA A 153 11.51 -3.99 -10.97
CA ALA A 153 10.84 -3.48 -12.16
C ALA A 153 9.79 -2.40 -11.82
N VAL A 154 9.04 -2.58 -10.73
CA VAL A 154 8.08 -1.58 -10.24
C VAL A 154 8.80 -0.31 -9.76
N LEU A 155 9.90 -0.45 -9.01
CA LEU A 155 10.65 0.68 -8.47
C LEU A 155 11.53 1.38 -9.53
N HIS A 156 11.96 0.70 -10.60
CA HIS A 156 12.87 1.24 -11.63
C HIS A 156 12.28 2.44 -12.37
N LEU A 157 10.95 2.58 -12.36
CA LEU A 157 10.27 3.74 -12.93
C LEU A 157 10.11 4.92 -11.96
N SER A 158 10.46 4.75 -10.69
CA SER A 158 10.51 5.83 -9.71
C SER A 158 11.89 6.47 -9.63
N ILE A 159 11.98 7.63 -9.00
CA ILE A 159 13.26 8.32 -8.77
C ILE A 159 13.94 7.67 -7.57
N LYS A 160 15.02 6.93 -7.84
CA LYS A 160 15.74 6.12 -6.84
C LYS A 160 16.98 6.85 -6.28
N PRO A 161 17.31 6.63 -4.99
CA PRO A 161 18.63 6.92 -4.45
C PRO A 161 19.68 5.89 -4.95
N PRO A 162 20.98 6.25 -5.04
CA PRO A 162 21.55 7.58 -4.80
C PRO A 162 21.29 8.51 -5.99
N PHE A 163 20.79 9.71 -5.70
CA PHE A 163 20.47 10.71 -6.71
C PHE A 163 21.75 11.28 -7.35
N SER A 164 21.73 11.53 -8.67
CA SER A 164 22.75 12.38 -9.28
C SER A 164 22.69 13.79 -8.68
N LYS A 165 23.79 14.55 -8.75
CA LYS A 165 23.81 15.94 -8.25
C LYS A 165 22.72 16.81 -8.91
N GLU A 166 22.43 16.55 -10.19
CA GLU A 166 21.37 17.22 -10.95
C GLU A 166 19.97 16.87 -10.42
N ILE A 167 19.70 15.58 -10.19
CA ILE A 167 18.42 15.12 -9.61
C ILE A 167 18.26 15.66 -8.18
N LEU A 168 19.33 15.64 -7.39
CA LEU A 168 19.30 16.14 -6.01
C LEU A 168 18.90 17.62 -5.95
N ASN A 169 19.43 18.45 -6.85
CA ASN A 169 19.11 19.88 -6.92
C ASN A 169 17.68 20.16 -7.42
N SER A 170 17.05 19.20 -8.08
CA SER A 170 15.70 19.30 -8.63
C SER A 170 14.66 18.47 -7.85
N LEU A 171 15.07 17.83 -6.75
CA LEU A 171 14.26 16.81 -6.07
C LEU A 171 12.90 17.34 -5.61
N ASP A 172 12.85 18.60 -5.17
CA ASP A 172 11.62 19.25 -4.72
C ASP A 172 10.61 19.52 -5.84
N GLY A 173 11.07 19.52 -7.10
CA GLY A 173 10.24 19.75 -8.29
C GLY A 173 9.52 18.51 -8.82
N PHE A 174 9.85 17.31 -8.31
CA PHE A 174 9.18 16.08 -8.72
C PHE A 174 7.92 15.80 -7.89
N SER A 175 7.00 15.02 -8.48
CA SER A 175 5.86 14.47 -7.77
C SER A 175 6.31 13.54 -6.65
N ARG A 176 5.52 13.46 -5.57
CA ARG A 176 5.91 12.83 -4.32
C ARG A 176 4.87 11.82 -3.89
N VAL A 177 5.32 10.66 -3.48
CA VAL A 177 4.48 9.60 -2.94
C VAL A 177 5.01 9.23 -1.58
N ASN A 178 4.13 9.11 -0.58
CA ASN A 178 4.49 8.61 0.75
C ASN A 178 3.93 7.19 0.91
N LEU A 179 4.75 6.24 1.34
CA LEU A 179 4.28 4.88 1.61
C LEU A 179 3.95 4.73 3.09
N ASP A 180 2.71 4.35 3.38
CA ASP A 180 2.35 3.81 4.69
C ASP A 180 2.86 2.37 4.86
N VAL A 181 3.00 1.92 6.11
CA VAL A 181 3.48 0.57 6.46
C VAL A 181 2.70 -0.52 5.72
N SER A 182 1.38 -0.35 5.58
CA SER A 182 0.53 -1.32 4.89
C SER A 182 0.79 -1.39 3.38
N ALA A 183 1.16 -0.27 2.75
CA ALA A 183 1.58 -0.25 1.34
C ALA A 183 2.98 -0.86 1.16
N MET A 184 3.89 -0.64 2.11
CA MET A 184 5.21 -1.30 2.12
C MET A 184 5.06 -2.82 2.23
N ILE A 185 4.18 -3.32 3.09
CA ILE A 185 3.85 -4.75 3.19
C ILE A 185 3.29 -5.26 1.85
N ALA A 186 2.38 -4.51 1.23
CA ALA A 186 1.84 -4.89 -0.08
C ALA A 186 2.90 -4.94 -1.18
N LEU A 187 3.90 -4.05 -1.17
CA LEU A 187 5.00 -4.09 -2.14
C LEU A 187 5.88 -5.35 -2.02
N VAL A 188 6.11 -5.82 -0.80
CA VAL A 188 7.11 -6.89 -0.55
C VAL A 188 6.49 -8.26 -0.31
N SER A 189 5.17 -8.35 -0.14
CA SER A 189 4.45 -9.62 0.01
C SER A 189 4.70 -10.54 -1.18
N GLU A 190 4.88 -11.85 -0.91
CA GLU A 190 5.01 -12.87 -1.96
C GLU A 190 3.79 -12.87 -2.90
N LEU A 191 2.58 -12.71 -2.35
CA LEU A 191 1.34 -12.69 -3.13
C LEU A 191 1.35 -11.58 -4.19
N SER A 192 1.90 -10.42 -3.86
CA SER A 192 1.91 -9.27 -4.76
C SER A 192 2.94 -9.37 -5.88
N GLN A 193 3.86 -10.36 -5.83
CA GLN A 193 4.88 -10.53 -6.87
C GLN A 193 4.30 -11.15 -8.16
N PHE A 194 3.01 -11.46 -8.18
CA PHE A 194 2.30 -11.83 -9.38
C PHE A 194 1.96 -10.57 -10.21
N LEU A 195 2.54 -10.46 -11.41
CA LEU A 195 2.14 -9.45 -12.38
C LEU A 195 1.27 -10.10 -13.46
N PRO A 196 -0.04 -9.79 -13.51
CA PRO A 196 -0.93 -10.30 -14.54
C PRO A 196 -0.50 -9.85 -15.94
N ASP A 197 -0.50 -10.74 -16.93
CA ASP A 197 -0.30 -10.37 -18.34
C ASP A 197 -1.62 -9.74 -18.84
N PRO A 198 -1.62 -8.47 -19.27
CA PRO A 198 -2.83 -7.80 -19.74
C PRO A 198 -3.44 -8.45 -21.00
N ASN A 199 -2.70 -9.27 -21.73
CA ASN A 199 -3.18 -9.97 -22.93
C ASN A 199 -3.75 -11.36 -22.65
N ASP A 200 -3.67 -11.84 -21.41
CA ASP A 200 -4.09 -13.18 -21.03
C ASP A 200 -5.48 -13.13 -20.36
N ALA A 201 -6.50 -13.64 -21.06
CA ALA A 201 -7.88 -13.67 -20.57
C ALA A 201 -8.06 -14.50 -19.28
N LEU A 202 -7.10 -15.38 -18.95
CA LEU A 202 -7.07 -16.17 -17.72
C LEU A 202 -6.27 -15.50 -16.61
N SER A 203 -5.87 -14.24 -16.78
CA SER A 203 -5.04 -13.55 -15.79
C SER A 203 -5.75 -13.23 -14.47
N GLY A 204 -7.08 -13.32 -14.44
CA GLY A 204 -7.92 -13.16 -13.25
C GLY A 204 -8.19 -14.46 -12.46
N ASP A 205 -7.54 -15.58 -12.78
CA ASP A 205 -7.73 -16.85 -12.06
C ASP A 205 -6.89 -16.89 -10.76
N PRO A 206 -7.53 -16.96 -9.57
CA PRO A 206 -6.83 -17.07 -8.28
C PRO A 206 -5.88 -18.27 -8.19
N ASN A 207 -6.14 -19.35 -8.93
CA ASN A 207 -5.28 -20.53 -8.96
C ASN A 207 -3.92 -20.26 -9.61
N ARG A 208 -3.83 -19.25 -10.49
CA ARG A 208 -2.55 -18.82 -11.07
C ARG A 208 -1.73 -17.99 -10.10
N VAL A 209 -2.38 -17.13 -9.31
CA VAL A 209 -1.72 -16.43 -8.20
C VAL A 209 -1.18 -17.45 -7.21
N LEU A 210 -1.99 -18.45 -6.83
CA LEU A 210 -1.56 -19.53 -5.97
C LEU A 210 -0.41 -20.33 -6.62
N GLY A 211 -0.52 -20.64 -7.91
CA GLY A 211 0.48 -21.38 -8.68
C GLY A 211 1.81 -20.64 -8.85
N ALA A 212 1.80 -19.31 -8.79
CA ALA A 212 3.00 -18.46 -8.82
C ALA A 212 3.78 -18.48 -7.49
N LEU A 213 3.18 -18.96 -6.40
CA LEU A 213 3.89 -19.15 -5.13
C LEU A 213 4.96 -20.25 -5.26
N LYS A 214 6.12 -20.02 -4.66
CA LYS A 214 7.40 -20.69 -5.01
C LYS A 214 7.39 -22.22 -5.11
N SER A 215 6.56 -22.95 -4.34
CA SER A 215 6.52 -24.41 -4.41
C SER A 215 5.18 -25.03 -3.99
N ARG A 216 4.94 -26.28 -4.38
CA ARG A 216 3.77 -27.07 -3.94
C ARG A 216 3.73 -27.22 -2.41
N ARG A 217 4.88 -27.55 -1.80
CA ARG A 217 5.04 -27.63 -0.35
C ARG A 217 4.71 -26.29 0.34
N ARG A 218 5.16 -25.17 -0.23
CA ARG A 218 4.86 -23.82 0.26
C ARG A 218 3.36 -23.52 0.26
N ARG A 219 2.66 -23.88 -0.82
CA ARG A 219 1.20 -23.74 -0.92
C ARG A 219 0.49 -24.56 0.15
N ASP A 220 0.91 -25.81 0.33
CA ASP A 220 0.36 -26.71 1.35
C ASP A 220 0.60 -26.19 2.76
N ASP A 221 1.79 -25.62 3.03
CA ASP A 221 2.13 -25.02 4.33
C ASP A 221 1.33 -23.74 4.60
N LEU A 222 1.10 -22.90 3.58
CA LEU A 222 0.31 -21.67 3.68
C LEU A 222 -1.15 -21.96 4.05
N LEU A 223 -1.74 -22.99 3.43
CA LEU A 223 -3.11 -23.46 3.72
C LEU A 223 -3.26 -24.00 5.15
N LYS A 224 -2.18 -24.53 5.74
CA LYS A 224 -2.16 -25.06 7.11
C LYS A 224 -1.96 -24.00 8.19
N GLN A 225 -1.62 -22.76 7.83
CA GLN A 225 -1.34 -21.73 8.85
C GLN A 225 -2.63 -21.33 9.57
N PRO A 226 -2.66 -21.30 10.91
CA PRO A 226 -3.84 -20.95 11.70
C PRO A 226 -4.48 -19.62 11.27
N ARG A 227 -3.67 -18.61 10.96
CA ARG A 227 -4.11 -17.28 10.50
C ARG A 227 -4.86 -17.27 9.15
N PHE A 228 -4.78 -18.35 8.39
CA PHE A 228 -5.41 -18.50 7.06
C PHE A 228 -6.50 -19.58 7.02
N THR A 229 -6.86 -20.18 8.16
CA THR A 229 -7.83 -21.29 8.28
C THR A 229 -9.30 -20.93 7.93
N CYS A 230 -9.63 -19.65 7.70
CA CYS A 230 -11.02 -19.17 7.56
C CYS A 230 -11.28 -18.40 6.25
N ASN A 231 -11.06 -19.01 5.08
CA ASN A 231 -11.23 -18.38 3.75
C ASN A 231 -10.41 -17.09 3.48
N THR A 232 -9.66 -16.59 4.47
CA THR A 232 -8.83 -15.38 4.36
C THR A 232 -7.81 -15.46 3.23
N LEU A 233 -7.21 -16.64 3.02
CA LEU A 233 -6.28 -16.85 1.92
C LEU A 233 -6.98 -16.84 0.56
N GLY A 234 -8.16 -17.47 0.45
CA GLY A 234 -8.98 -17.42 -0.76
C GLY A 234 -9.29 -15.98 -1.17
N TRP A 235 -9.73 -15.17 -0.19
CA TRP A 235 -9.98 -13.74 -0.40
C TRP A 235 -8.72 -12.97 -0.83
N LEU A 236 -7.55 -13.27 -0.26
CA LEU A 236 -6.28 -12.63 -0.65
C LEU A 236 -5.89 -12.98 -2.09
N LEU A 237 -6.08 -14.23 -2.51
CA LEU A 237 -5.79 -14.69 -3.86
C LEU A 237 -6.77 -14.10 -4.89
N GLU A 238 -8.06 -14.10 -4.58
CA GLU A 238 -9.10 -13.45 -5.38
C GLU A 238 -8.81 -11.95 -5.52
N SER A 239 -8.51 -11.28 -4.41
CA SER A 239 -8.18 -9.86 -4.41
C SER A 239 -6.93 -9.53 -5.23
N GLU A 240 -5.93 -10.41 -5.27
CA GLU A 240 -4.73 -10.20 -6.11
C GLU A 240 -5.00 -10.47 -7.59
N ALA A 241 -5.81 -11.49 -7.89
CA ALA A 241 -6.22 -11.80 -9.26
C ALA A 241 -7.10 -10.68 -9.85
N GLU A 242 -8.01 -10.12 -9.05
CA GLU A 242 -8.87 -9.00 -9.44
C GLU A 242 -8.10 -7.68 -9.53
N ARG A 243 -7.24 -7.40 -8.54
CA ARG A 243 -6.50 -6.14 -8.46
C ARG A 243 -5.11 -6.37 -7.89
N ALA A 244 -4.17 -6.65 -8.77
CA ALA A 244 -2.77 -6.84 -8.39
C ALA A 244 -2.22 -5.62 -7.66
N ALA A 245 -1.72 -5.83 -6.44
CA ALA A 245 -1.32 -4.73 -5.55
C ALA A 245 -0.12 -3.96 -6.13
N LEU A 246 0.88 -4.67 -6.66
CA LEU A 246 2.04 -4.05 -7.31
C LEU A 246 1.64 -3.23 -8.53
N ALA A 247 0.75 -3.75 -9.38
CA ALA A 247 0.28 -3.03 -10.56
C ALA A 247 -0.50 -1.76 -10.19
N ALA A 248 -1.28 -1.81 -9.09
CA ALA A 248 -1.98 -0.64 -8.57
C ALA A 248 -1.00 0.44 -8.07
N ILE A 249 0.02 0.06 -7.29
CA ILE A 249 1.03 1.00 -6.75
C ILE A 249 1.90 1.57 -7.88
N TYR A 250 2.33 0.70 -8.80
CA TYR A 250 3.17 1.01 -9.95
C TYR A 250 2.73 2.25 -10.74
N ARG A 251 1.43 2.38 -11.02
CA ARG A 251 0.89 3.50 -11.82
C ARG A 251 1.09 4.86 -11.16
N HIS A 252 1.22 4.91 -9.84
CA HIS A 252 1.29 6.14 -9.06
C HIS A 252 2.70 6.55 -8.66
N ILE A 253 3.66 5.62 -8.68
CA ILE A 253 5.06 5.91 -8.29
C ILE A 253 5.95 6.28 -9.48
N ARG A 254 5.47 6.10 -10.72
CA ARG A 254 6.23 6.40 -11.93
C ARG A 254 6.61 7.89 -11.99
N GLY A 255 7.92 8.16 -12.09
CA GLY A 255 8.47 9.52 -12.12
C GLY A 255 8.36 10.28 -10.79
N CYS A 256 7.92 9.62 -9.72
CA CYS A 256 7.79 10.21 -8.40
C CYS A 256 9.02 9.92 -7.53
N VAL A 257 9.27 10.79 -6.55
CA VAL A 257 10.13 10.49 -5.41
C VAL A 257 9.28 9.74 -4.37
N VAL A 258 9.73 8.53 -4.02
CA VAL A 258 9.04 7.69 -3.03
C VAL A 258 9.62 7.97 -1.65
N LEU A 259 8.77 8.41 -0.73
CA LEU A 259 9.07 8.81 0.63
C LEU A 259 8.56 7.77 1.63
N VAL A 260 9.29 7.60 2.72
CA VAL A 260 8.88 6.85 3.91
C VAL A 260 9.31 7.65 5.13
N CYS A 261 8.41 7.86 6.10
CA CYS A 261 8.82 8.51 7.35
C CYS A 261 9.51 7.51 8.30
N LEU A 262 10.32 8.02 9.23
CA LEU A 262 11.06 7.19 10.18
C LEU A 262 10.16 6.21 10.95
N THR A 263 9.01 6.66 11.45
CA THR A 263 8.04 5.79 12.15
C THR A 263 7.54 4.65 11.25
N ALA A 264 7.31 4.91 9.96
CA ALA A 264 6.90 3.88 9.01
C ALA A 264 8.03 2.86 8.77
N ALA A 265 9.26 3.34 8.52
CA ALA A 265 10.42 2.49 8.29
C ALA A 265 10.70 1.56 9.47
N LEU A 266 10.72 2.09 10.70
CA LEU A 266 10.94 1.30 11.92
C LEU A 266 9.80 0.32 12.18
N SER A 267 8.55 0.74 11.97
CA SER A 267 7.39 -0.16 12.14
C SER A 267 7.42 -1.30 11.12
N PHE A 268 7.84 -1.02 9.89
CA PHE A 268 8.00 -2.01 8.84
C PHE A 268 9.11 -3.02 9.16
N LEU A 269 10.30 -2.57 9.58
CA LEU A 269 11.39 -3.46 10.00
C LEU A 269 10.97 -4.43 11.12
N ARG A 270 10.21 -3.94 12.11
CA ARG A 270 9.68 -4.77 13.20
C ARG A 270 8.69 -5.82 12.70
N ILE A 271 7.87 -5.49 11.71
CA ILE A 271 6.97 -6.45 11.08
C ILE A 271 7.80 -7.49 10.31
N LEU A 272 8.81 -7.07 9.54
CA LEU A 272 9.65 -7.99 8.77
C LEU A 272 10.33 -9.04 9.65
N VAL A 273 10.97 -8.64 10.76
CA VAL A 273 11.62 -9.62 11.66
C VAL A 273 10.61 -10.58 12.31
N THR A 274 9.38 -10.13 12.55
CA THR A 274 8.38 -10.95 13.25
C THR A 274 7.68 -11.94 12.33
N VAL A 275 7.38 -11.54 11.08
CA VAL A 275 6.44 -12.28 10.22
C VAL A 275 6.87 -12.47 8.77
N ALA A 276 7.95 -11.84 8.29
CA ALA A 276 8.40 -12.04 6.90
C ALA A 276 9.12 -13.37 6.74
N GLY A 277 8.97 -14.03 5.60
CA GLY A 277 9.88 -15.12 5.25
C GLY A 277 11.20 -14.60 4.69
N GLU A 278 12.04 -15.49 4.21
CA GLU A 278 13.38 -15.15 3.68
C GLU A 278 13.33 -14.15 2.53
N HIS A 279 12.48 -14.34 1.53
CA HIS A 279 12.48 -13.48 0.35
C HIS A 279 11.71 -12.19 0.62
N GLU A 280 10.66 -12.24 1.44
CA GLU A 280 9.97 -11.05 1.95
C GLU A 280 10.91 -10.16 2.78
N TRP A 281 11.81 -10.78 3.56
CA TRP A 281 12.87 -10.07 4.28
C TRP A 281 13.80 -9.34 3.31
N PHE A 282 14.34 -10.02 2.29
CA PHE A 282 15.21 -9.39 1.30
C PHE A 282 14.50 -8.31 0.47
N ARG A 283 13.25 -8.54 0.04
CA ARG A 283 12.43 -7.51 -0.63
C ARG A 283 12.16 -6.31 0.28
N GLY A 284 11.97 -6.54 1.58
CA GLY A 284 11.82 -5.52 2.60
C GLY A 284 13.04 -4.61 2.74
N LEU A 285 14.22 -5.21 2.90
CA LEU A 285 15.49 -4.48 2.95
C LEU A 285 15.77 -3.74 1.64
N TYR A 286 15.50 -4.38 0.51
CA TYR A 286 15.63 -3.77 -0.81
C TYR A 286 14.73 -2.55 -0.93
N LEU A 287 13.44 -2.65 -0.60
CA LEU A 287 12.53 -1.50 -0.64
C LEU A 287 13.07 -0.31 0.16
N LEU A 288 13.57 -0.55 1.38
CA LEU A 288 14.11 0.51 2.23
C LEU A 288 15.38 1.16 1.66
N SER A 289 16.18 0.45 0.86
CA SER A 289 17.34 1.05 0.18
C SER A 289 16.97 1.85 -1.07
N GLN A 290 15.75 1.71 -1.58
CA GLN A 290 15.28 2.37 -2.80
C GLN A 290 14.39 3.61 -2.55
N VAL A 291 14.07 3.93 -1.29
CA VAL A 291 13.18 5.03 -0.92
C VAL A 291 13.92 6.14 -0.18
N VAL A 292 13.39 7.35 -0.22
CA VAL A 292 13.86 8.45 0.63
C VAL A 292 13.23 8.33 2.00
N ILE A 293 14.07 8.32 3.04
CA ILE A 293 13.59 8.37 4.42
C ILE A 293 13.63 9.80 4.93
N VAL A 294 12.52 10.26 5.51
CA VAL A 294 12.37 11.59 6.11
C VAL A 294 12.08 11.46 7.63
N PRO A 295 12.45 12.46 8.44
CA PRO A 295 12.17 12.44 9.87
C PRO A 295 10.66 12.47 10.14
N ASP A 296 10.28 12.01 11.33
CA ASP A 296 8.93 12.23 11.83
C ASP A 296 8.74 13.71 12.14
N LEU A 297 7.67 14.30 11.60
CA LEU A 297 7.36 15.71 11.80
C LEU A 297 6.29 15.85 12.87
N VAL A 298 6.63 16.53 13.97
CA VAL A 298 5.65 16.99 14.95
C VAL A 298 5.29 18.43 14.61
N LEU A 299 4.38 18.62 13.65
CA LEU A 299 3.87 19.95 13.33
C LEU A 299 2.89 20.39 14.42
N ALA A 300 3.18 21.53 15.06
CA ALA A 300 2.31 22.14 16.08
C ALA A 300 0.89 22.44 15.57
N ASP A 301 0.75 22.67 14.26
CA ASP A 301 -0.50 22.96 13.56
C ASP A 301 -1.04 21.77 12.75
N SER A 302 -0.48 20.56 12.92
CA SER A 302 -1.06 19.38 12.29
C SER A 302 -2.47 19.13 12.85
N PRO A 303 -3.44 18.66 12.04
CA PRO A 303 -4.74 18.23 12.55
C PRO A 303 -4.64 17.21 13.70
N SER A 304 -3.54 16.45 13.77
CA SER A 304 -3.24 15.56 14.90
C SER A 304 -2.81 16.27 16.18
N ALA A 305 -2.13 17.42 16.11
CA ALA A 305 -1.79 18.23 17.28
C ALA A 305 -3.04 18.89 17.89
N MET A 306 -4.00 19.32 17.06
CA MET A 306 -5.29 19.84 17.54
C MET A 306 -6.20 18.74 18.11
N THR A 307 -6.29 17.57 17.47
CA THR A 307 -7.14 16.46 17.96
C THR A 307 -6.56 15.70 19.17
N ASN A 308 -5.24 15.75 19.39
CA ASN A 308 -4.59 15.13 20.55
C ASN A 308 -4.83 15.87 21.87
N LYS A 309 -5.26 17.14 21.85
CA LYS A 309 -5.61 17.88 23.07
C LYS A 309 -6.88 17.35 23.75
N GLU A 310 -7.77 16.67 23.01
CA GLU A 310 -9.07 16.21 23.55
C GLU A 310 -9.20 14.68 23.71
N THR A 311 -8.32 13.85 23.12
CA THR A 311 -8.53 12.38 23.05
C THR A 311 -7.41 11.53 23.67
N SER A 312 -6.61 12.09 24.58
CA SER A 312 -5.33 11.52 25.02
C SER A 312 -5.39 10.20 25.80
N LYS A 313 -6.55 9.67 26.21
CA LYS A 313 -6.64 8.47 27.08
C LYS A 313 -7.06 7.14 26.42
N SER A 314 -7.51 7.09 25.17
CA SER A 314 -8.06 5.83 24.60
C SER A 314 -7.67 5.48 23.15
N ALA A 315 -6.87 6.28 22.46
CA ALA A 315 -6.47 5.97 21.08
C ALA A 315 -5.40 4.87 21.03
N GLN A 316 -5.71 3.77 20.33
CA GLN A 316 -4.80 2.65 20.07
C GLN A 316 -3.44 3.14 19.50
N PRO A 317 -2.30 2.60 19.97
CA PRO A 317 -0.97 3.08 19.60
C PRO A 317 -0.72 3.02 18.08
N ASN A 318 -1.23 2.00 17.39
CA ASN A 318 -1.10 1.87 15.94
C ASN A 318 -1.85 2.96 15.18
N ARG A 319 -3.00 3.40 15.69
CA ARG A 319 -3.77 4.50 15.08
C ARG A 319 -2.99 5.81 15.10
N ARG A 320 -2.28 6.10 16.19
CA ARG A 320 -1.44 7.30 16.32
C ARG A 320 -0.27 7.27 15.33
N LYS A 321 0.33 6.10 15.11
CA LYS A 321 1.39 5.91 14.11
C LYS A 321 0.88 6.15 12.70
N THR A 322 -0.23 5.53 12.29
CA THR A 322 -0.80 5.75 10.94
C THR A 322 -1.17 7.22 10.73
N GLN A 323 -1.71 7.90 11.75
CA GLN A 323 -1.97 9.34 11.68
C GLN A 323 -0.69 10.14 11.42
N LEU A 324 0.37 9.90 12.21
CA LEU A 324 1.66 10.57 12.04
C LEU A 324 2.22 10.37 10.63
N ILE A 325 2.17 9.14 10.11
CA ILE A 325 2.64 8.80 8.76
C ILE A 325 1.89 9.61 7.69
N MET A 326 0.56 9.70 7.81
CA MET A 326 -0.25 10.48 6.87
C MET A 326 -0.01 11.99 7.00
N ASP A 327 0.21 12.49 8.20
CA ASP A 327 0.50 13.91 8.42
C ASP A 327 1.87 14.29 7.86
N VAL A 328 2.88 13.41 7.97
CA VAL A 328 4.18 13.59 7.31
C VAL A 328 3.99 13.63 5.79
N GLY A 329 3.21 12.70 5.21
CA GLY A 329 2.87 12.72 3.79
C GLY A 329 2.27 14.06 3.35
N ASN A 330 1.27 14.56 4.08
CA ASN A 330 0.66 15.86 3.82
C ASN A 330 1.66 17.02 3.91
N ALA A 331 2.54 17.02 4.92
CA ALA A 331 3.55 18.08 5.12
C ALA A 331 4.55 18.15 3.95
N PHE A 332 4.88 17.00 3.37
CA PHE A 332 5.71 16.92 2.16
C PHE A 332 4.91 17.06 0.86
N GLY A 333 3.59 17.29 0.92
CA GLY A 333 2.74 17.38 -0.27
C GLY A 333 2.73 16.08 -1.08
N ALA A 334 2.88 14.95 -0.40
CA ALA A 334 2.97 13.62 -0.99
C ALA A 334 1.64 12.87 -0.89
N LEU A 335 1.24 12.25 -2.00
CA LEU A 335 0.11 11.31 -2.01
C LEU A 335 0.45 10.11 -1.12
N THR A 336 -0.30 9.88 -0.05
CA THR A 336 -0.04 8.73 0.82
C THR A 336 -0.69 7.47 0.26
N ILE A 337 0.09 6.44 -0.06
CA ILE A 337 -0.43 5.12 -0.44
C ILE A 337 -0.60 4.29 0.82
N THR A 338 -1.78 3.70 1.02
CA THR A 338 -2.10 2.85 2.17
C THR A 338 -3.08 1.75 1.78
N ALA A 339 -3.07 0.63 2.50
CA ALA A 339 -4.12 -0.39 2.45
C ALA A 339 -5.05 -0.35 3.68
N ASN A 340 -4.86 0.61 4.58
CA ASN A 340 -5.63 0.70 5.82
C ASN A 340 -6.95 1.46 5.61
N GLU A 341 -7.90 0.80 4.96
CA GLU A 341 -9.21 1.39 4.68
C GLU A 341 -9.97 1.79 5.96
N ALA A 342 -9.91 0.96 7.00
CA ALA A 342 -10.57 1.24 8.27
C ALA A 342 -10.08 2.55 8.89
N PHE A 343 -8.78 2.85 8.78
CA PHE A 343 -8.23 4.11 9.24
C PHE A 343 -8.75 5.30 8.42
N LEU A 344 -8.75 5.20 7.08
CA LEU A 344 -9.28 6.26 6.20
C LEU A 344 -10.77 6.54 6.47
N ARG A 345 -11.59 5.50 6.63
CA ARG A 345 -13.00 5.64 7.04
C ARG A 345 -13.10 6.38 8.38
N SER A 346 -12.20 6.09 9.32
CA SER A 346 -12.17 6.74 10.64
C SER A 346 -11.78 8.23 10.58
N LEU A 347 -10.90 8.62 9.65
CA LEU A 347 -10.51 10.01 9.41
C LEU A 347 -11.66 10.80 8.80
N ARG A 348 -12.32 10.21 7.81
CA ARG A 348 -13.51 10.78 7.17
C ARG A 348 -14.60 11.09 8.19
N ASN A 349 -14.87 10.16 9.12
CA ASN A 349 -15.86 10.36 10.17
C ASN A 349 -15.50 11.51 11.14
N LYS A 350 -14.23 11.91 11.20
CA LYS A 350 -13.74 13.06 11.98
C LYS A 350 -13.66 14.36 11.18
N GLY A 351 -14.08 14.35 9.91
CA GLY A 351 -13.98 15.52 9.02
C GLY A 351 -12.55 15.89 8.62
N LEU A 352 -11.57 15.01 8.86
CA LEU A 352 -10.17 15.25 8.49
C LEU A 352 -9.98 14.95 6.99
N LYS A 353 -9.37 15.89 6.29
CA LYS A 353 -9.07 15.78 4.85
C LYS A 353 -7.62 15.32 4.68
N HIS A 354 -7.44 14.05 4.35
CA HIS A 354 -6.16 13.49 3.92
C HIS A 354 -6.28 13.00 2.48
N VAL A 355 -5.24 13.19 1.68
CA VAL A 355 -5.18 12.68 0.31
C VAL A 355 -4.43 11.36 0.33
N ALA A 356 -5.15 10.28 0.02
CA ALA A 356 -4.58 8.94 0.05
C ALA A 356 -5.05 8.07 -1.10
N LEU A 357 -4.16 7.23 -1.60
CA LEU A 357 -4.48 6.15 -2.52
C LEU A 357 -4.70 4.87 -1.70
N LEU A 358 -5.90 4.30 -1.82
CA LEU A 358 -6.23 3.03 -1.19
C LEU A 358 -5.90 1.85 -2.12
N VAL A 359 -4.90 1.06 -1.74
CA VAL A 359 -4.52 -0.19 -2.42
C VAL A 359 -5.05 -1.42 -1.67
N PRO A 360 -5.20 -2.59 -2.32
CA PRO A 360 -5.66 -3.78 -1.63
C PRO A 360 -4.72 -4.18 -0.49
N ALA A 361 -5.28 -4.66 0.61
CA ALA A 361 -4.48 -5.17 1.72
C ALA A 361 -3.82 -6.50 1.36
N ARG A 362 -2.58 -6.67 1.81
CA ARG A 362 -1.80 -7.90 1.63
C ARG A 362 -1.15 -8.30 2.93
N ALA A 363 -0.91 -9.60 3.06
CA ALA A 363 -0.21 -10.17 4.19
C ALA A 363 1.19 -10.64 3.75
N LEU A 364 2.14 -10.61 4.68
CA LEU A 364 3.38 -11.34 4.52
C LEU A 364 3.06 -12.81 4.70
N THR A 365 3.32 -13.59 3.66
CA THR A 365 2.85 -14.96 3.58
C THR A 365 3.95 -15.95 3.86
N GLU A 366 5.23 -15.68 3.64
CA GLU A 366 6.27 -16.72 3.53
C GLU A 366 6.59 -17.48 4.83
N THR A 367 6.44 -16.89 6.01
CA THR A 367 6.71 -17.59 7.27
C THR A 367 5.50 -18.37 7.76
N ALA A 368 5.73 -19.58 8.27
CA ALA A 368 4.80 -20.25 9.18
C ALA A 368 4.67 -19.43 10.47
N ALA A 369 3.48 -19.48 11.08
CA ALA A 369 3.31 -19.00 12.44
C ALA A 369 4.38 -19.62 13.34
N ARG A 370 4.75 -18.90 14.40
CA ARG A 370 5.52 -19.42 15.53
C ARG A 370 5.01 -20.82 15.85
N ASP A 371 5.93 -21.77 16.06
CA ASP A 371 5.57 -22.98 16.77
C ASP A 371 4.95 -22.52 18.10
N ASP A 372 3.65 -22.75 18.25
CA ASP A 372 2.95 -22.58 19.52
C ASP A 372 3.49 -23.70 20.44
N GLU A 373 4.63 -23.46 21.10
CA GLU A 373 5.03 -24.16 22.33
C GLU A 373 4.47 -23.44 23.56
#